data_AF-A0A6I1ZWH3-F1
#
_entry.id   AF-A0A6I1ZWH3-F1
#
_cell.length_a   1.000
_cell.length_b   1.000
_cell.length_c   1.000
_cell.angle_alpha   90.00
_cell.angle_beta   90.00
_cell.angle_gamma   90.00
#
_symmetry.space_group_name_H-M   'P 1'
#
loop_
_entity.id
_entity.type
_entity.pdbx_description
1 polymer ?
#
loop_
_entity_poly.entity_id
_entity_poly.type
_entity_poly.pdbx_seq_one_letter_code
_entity_poly.pdbx_strand_id
1 'polypeptide(L)'
;MSPEFRGARLALLRARTAASYRHVFEDAAQRIVEHEKNAVLRAARKYLGEREATNFDDWLIDFYRDFPEYIGRQMKRPAQGMAEAIQLLAADEVKAEPDKAEMDKFVGEYVSSFNLRYASSSKGQLQALVREAADAGESPLPVVETRLEEWVLTRPGKVAFNETVQLSNAVAKIVFAGAGITKLVCMPSAPRAARSARRWTGRLSASRKTLFPPIRYCRVRGNRR
;
A
#
# COMPACT_ATOMS: atom_id res chain seq x y z
N MET A 1 -29.65 -18.72 8.63
CA MET A 1 -28.99 -17.41 8.41
C MET A 1 -28.96 -17.13 6.91
N SER A 2 -29.47 -15.98 6.44
CA SER A 2 -29.55 -15.72 4.99
C SER A 2 -28.16 -15.60 4.35
N PRO A 3 -27.99 -15.93 3.06
CA PRO A 3 -26.72 -15.77 2.34
C PRO A 3 -26.16 -14.34 2.41
N GLU A 4 -27.04 -13.33 2.45
CA GLU A 4 -26.64 -11.92 2.52
C GLU A 4 -26.01 -11.54 3.87
N PHE A 5 -26.50 -12.11 4.98
CA PHE A 5 -25.91 -11.92 6.31
C PHE A 5 -24.58 -12.65 6.44
N ARG A 6 -24.43 -13.83 5.81
CA ARG A 6 -23.16 -14.57 5.79
C ARG A 6 -22.06 -13.79 5.08
N GLY A 7 -22.32 -13.27 3.88
CA GLY A 7 -21.34 -12.48 3.12
C GLY A 7 -20.92 -11.18 3.83
N ALA A 8 -21.86 -10.47 4.48
CA ALA A 8 -21.53 -9.28 5.26
C ALA A 8 -20.61 -9.60 6.46
N ARG A 9 -20.87 -10.70 7.17
CA ARG A 9 -20.03 -11.16 8.29
C ARG A 9 -18.62 -11.53 7.83
N LEU A 10 -18.48 -12.26 6.73
CA LEU A 10 -17.18 -12.66 6.18
C LEU A 10 -16.37 -11.46 5.69
N ALA A 11 -17.02 -10.49 5.04
CA ALA A 11 -16.36 -9.23 4.66
C ALA A 11 -15.83 -8.45 5.87
N LEU A 12 -16.59 -8.40 6.97
CA LEU A 12 -16.14 -7.79 8.23
C LEU A 12 -15.02 -8.61 8.92
N LEU A 13 -15.03 -9.93 8.79
CA LEU A 13 -13.96 -10.76 9.34
C LEU A 13 -12.65 -10.54 8.58
N ARG A 14 -12.69 -10.45 7.23
CA ARG A 14 -11.54 -10.03 6.41
C ARG A 14 -10.99 -8.68 6.85
N ALA A 15 -11.88 -7.71 7.08
CA ALA A 15 -11.51 -6.38 7.56
C ALA A 15 -10.72 -6.40 8.87
N ARG A 16 -11.21 -7.16 9.85
CA ARG A 16 -10.57 -7.31 11.16
C ARG A 16 -9.25 -8.05 11.06
N THR A 17 -9.20 -9.08 10.23
CA THR A 17 -7.98 -9.85 9.95
C THR A 17 -6.93 -8.93 9.31
N ALA A 18 -7.29 -8.15 8.29
CA ALA A 18 -6.39 -7.17 7.69
C ALA A 18 -5.86 -6.15 8.73
N ALA A 19 -6.75 -5.67 9.60
CA ALA A 19 -6.37 -4.72 10.64
C ALA A 19 -5.41 -5.33 11.68
N SER A 20 -5.52 -6.63 12.00
CA SER A 20 -4.61 -7.28 12.95
C SER A 20 -3.18 -7.40 12.41
N TYR A 21 -2.99 -7.40 11.09
CA TYR A 21 -1.66 -7.43 10.46
C TYR A 21 -0.97 -6.05 10.39
N ARG A 22 -1.64 -4.96 10.79
CA ARG A 22 -1.08 -3.60 10.68
C ARG A 22 0.29 -3.45 11.35
N HIS A 23 0.45 -3.95 12.57
CA HIS A 23 1.72 -3.87 13.29
C HIS A 23 2.87 -4.54 12.53
N VAL A 24 2.64 -5.73 11.97
CA VAL A 24 3.65 -6.46 11.18
C VAL A 24 4.08 -5.67 9.94
N PHE A 25 3.13 -5.02 9.27
CA PHE A 25 3.43 -4.15 8.12
C PHE A 25 4.13 -2.86 8.55
N GLU A 26 3.77 -2.31 9.70
CA GLU A 26 4.39 -1.10 10.25
C GLU A 26 5.84 -1.36 10.62
N ASP A 27 6.16 -2.48 11.27
CA ASP A 27 7.54 -2.89 11.59
C ASP A 27 8.39 -3.11 10.33
N ALA A 28 7.80 -3.69 9.28
CA ALA A 28 8.47 -3.82 7.98
C ALA A 28 8.72 -2.45 7.32
N ALA A 29 7.72 -1.57 7.35
CA ALA A 29 7.82 -0.23 6.79
C ALA A 29 8.80 0.65 7.58
N GLN A 30 8.87 0.51 8.90
CA GLN A 30 9.84 1.20 9.76
C GLN A 30 11.28 0.89 9.29
N ARG A 31 11.60 -0.40 9.13
CA ARG A 31 12.93 -0.84 8.65
C ARG A 31 13.26 -0.34 7.25
N ILE A 32 12.25 -0.16 6.38
CA ILE A 32 12.41 0.43 5.06
C ILE A 32 12.75 1.91 5.18
N VAL A 33 11.95 2.67 5.92
CA VAL A 33 12.08 4.12 6.05
C VAL A 33 13.36 4.50 6.77
N GLU A 34 13.75 3.77 7.82
CA GLU A 34 15.02 4.01 8.53
C GLU A 34 16.24 3.74 7.64
N HIS A 35 16.21 2.66 6.86
CA HIS A 35 17.28 2.37 5.91
C HIS A 35 17.40 3.46 4.85
N GLU A 36 16.26 3.86 4.28
CA GLU A 36 16.15 4.95 3.30
C GLU A 36 16.69 6.26 3.88
N LYS A 37 16.19 6.69 5.05
CA LYS A 37 16.65 7.91 5.74
C LYS A 37 18.16 7.86 5.93
N ASN A 38 18.69 6.79 6.50
CA ASN A 38 20.11 6.71 6.83
C ASN A 38 20.99 6.76 5.57
N ALA A 39 20.60 6.09 4.49
CA ALA A 39 21.33 6.13 3.22
C ALA A 39 21.27 7.52 2.58
N VAL A 40 20.06 8.06 2.41
CA VAL A 40 19.83 9.35 1.75
C VAL A 40 20.46 10.49 2.54
N LEU A 41 20.35 10.49 3.87
CA LEU A 41 20.91 11.54 4.72
C LEU A 41 22.43 11.61 4.62
N ARG A 42 23.11 10.45 4.60
CA ARG A 42 24.57 10.39 4.40
C ARG A 42 24.97 10.96 3.04
N ALA A 43 24.25 10.59 1.98
CA ALA A 43 24.51 11.11 0.64
C ALA A 43 24.20 12.61 0.53
N ALA A 44 23.08 13.06 1.10
CA ALA A 44 22.68 14.46 1.10
C ALA A 44 23.74 15.34 1.78
N ARG A 45 24.23 14.94 2.96
CA ARG A 45 25.30 15.69 3.66
C ARG A 45 26.59 15.77 2.86
N LYS A 46 26.94 14.69 2.14
CA LYS A 46 28.12 14.64 1.28
C LYS A 46 27.98 15.57 0.07
N TYR A 47 26.96 15.37 -0.76
CA TYR A 47 26.86 16.03 -2.06
C TYR A 47 26.24 17.44 -1.98
N LEU A 48 25.26 17.65 -1.09
CA LEU A 48 24.60 18.95 -0.96
C LEU A 48 25.37 19.92 -0.06
N GLY A 49 26.26 19.43 0.80
CA GLY A 49 27.15 20.26 1.62
C GLY A 49 28.24 20.97 0.80
N GLU A 50 28.70 20.32 -0.28
CA GLU A 50 29.77 20.82 -1.16
C GLU A 50 29.24 21.61 -2.38
N ARG A 51 27.93 21.88 -2.44
CA ARG A 51 27.21 22.51 -3.58
C ARG A 51 27.21 21.71 -4.89
N GLU A 52 27.34 20.39 -4.82
CA GLU A 52 27.34 19.50 -5.99
C GLU A 52 25.98 18.81 -6.19
N ALA A 53 24.93 19.60 -6.48
CA ALA A 53 23.57 19.09 -6.59
C ALA A 53 23.38 18.01 -7.69
N THR A 54 24.08 18.13 -8.83
CA THR A 54 24.05 17.12 -9.91
C THR A 54 24.51 15.75 -9.42
N ASN A 55 25.56 15.71 -8.60
CA ASN A 55 26.12 14.46 -8.08
C ASN A 55 25.16 13.77 -7.09
N PHE A 56 24.27 14.53 -6.44
CA PHE A 56 23.22 13.96 -5.61
C PHE A 56 22.10 13.31 -6.43
N ASP A 57 21.71 13.90 -7.56
CA ASP A 57 20.65 13.35 -8.42
C ASP A 57 21.05 12.00 -9.04
N ASP A 58 22.27 11.93 -9.56
CA ASP A 58 22.85 10.69 -10.09
C ASP A 58 22.90 9.61 -9.00
N TRP A 59 23.31 9.98 -7.80
CA TRP A 59 23.30 9.06 -6.65
C TRP A 59 21.89 8.57 -6.31
N LEU A 60 20.87 9.44 -6.34
CA LEU A 60 19.49 9.03 -6.11
C LEU A 60 19.01 8.05 -7.19
N ILE A 61 19.37 8.26 -8.45
CA ILE A 61 19.02 7.35 -9.54
C ILE A 61 19.58 5.95 -9.28
N ASP A 62 20.85 5.85 -8.91
CA ASP A 62 21.51 4.58 -8.61
C ASP A 62 20.92 3.92 -7.37
N PHE A 63 20.77 4.66 -6.27
CA PHE A 63 20.21 4.12 -5.03
C PHE A 63 18.80 3.55 -5.24
N TYR A 64 17.91 4.31 -5.90
CA TYR A 64 16.52 3.89 -6.11
C TYR A 64 16.34 2.88 -7.25
N ARG A 65 17.38 2.58 -8.03
CA ARG A 65 17.37 1.42 -8.95
C ARG A 65 17.39 0.11 -8.18
N ASP A 66 18.21 0.03 -7.13
CA ASP A 66 18.47 -1.22 -6.40
C ASP A 66 17.60 -1.33 -5.12
N PHE A 67 17.19 -0.18 -4.56
CA PHE A 67 16.36 -0.12 -3.36
C PHE A 67 15.05 -0.93 -3.39
N PRO A 68 14.32 -1.06 -4.53
CA PRO A 68 13.13 -1.92 -4.61
C PRO A 68 13.34 -3.36 -4.15
N GLU A 69 14.54 -3.90 -4.33
CA GLU A 69 14.87 -5.26 -3.88
C GLU A 69 14.86 -5.35 -2.34
N TYR A 70 15.45 -4.36 -1.66
CA TYR A 70 15.43 -4.27 -0.20
C TYR A 70 14.00 -4.17 0.33
N ILE A 71 13.16 -3.32 -0.28
CA ILE A 71 11.74 -3.17 0.07
C ILE A 71 11.04 -4.53 -0.04
N GLY A 72 11.24 -5.24 -1.16
CA GLY A 72 10.66 -6.56 -1.40
C GLY A 72 11.02 -7.58 -0.33
N ARG A 73 12.28 -7.62 0.12
CA ARG A 73 12.72 -8.53 1.19
C ARG A 73 11.99 -8.26 2.52
N GLN A 74 11.71 -6.99 2.84
CA GLN A 74 10.99 -6.64 4.07
C GLN A 74 9.48 -6.93 3.98
N MET A 75 8.86 -6.67 2.82
CA MET A 75 7.41 -6.74 2.66
C MET A 75 6.87 -8.11 2.28
N LYS A 76 7.70 -8.98 1.67
CA LYS A 76 7.25 -10.27 1.13
C LYS A 76 6.61 -11.15 2.21
N ARG A 77 7.27 -11.35 3.35
CA ARG A 77 6.76 -12.20 4.44
C ARG A 77 5.45 -11.67 5.04
N PRO A 78 5.35 -10.39 5.46
CA PRO A 78 4.08 -9.82 5.91
C PRO A 78 2.94 -9.98 4.89
N ALA A 79 3.24 -9.73 3.61
CA ALA A 79 2.25 -9.85 2.54
C ALA A 79 1.77 -11.29 2.34
N GLN A 80 2.68 -12.27 2.35
CA GLN A 80 2.33 -13.69 2.22
C GLN A 80 1.44 -14.17 3.37
N GLY A 81 1.83 -13.93 4.63
CA GLY A 81 1.05 -14.37 5.78
C GLY A 81 -0.35 -13.76 5.81
N MET A 82 -0.46 -12.47 5.47
CA MET A 82 -1.77 -11.82 5.38
C MET A 82 -2.59 -12.35 4.21
N ALA A 83 -2.00 -12.56 3.04
CA ALA A 83 -2.70 -13.04 1.86
C ALA A 83 -3.28 -14.43 2.08
N GLU A 84 -2.53 -15.34 2.70
CA GLU A 84 -3.00 -16.67 3.09
C GLU A 84 -4.23 -16.59 4.00
N ALA A 85 -4.17 -15.78 5.07
CA ALA A 85 -5.29 -15.61 5.99
C ALA A 85 -6.54 -15.02 5.30
N ILE A 86 -6.36 -14.06 4.40
CA ILE A 86 -7.47 -13.45 3.66
C ILE A 86 -8.03 -14.38 2.58
N GLN A 87 -7.18 -15.17 1.92
CA GLN A 87 -7.58 -16.12 0.88
C GLN A 87 -8.57 -17.13 1.44
N LEU A 88 -8.27 -17.72 2.60
CA LEU A 88 -9.15 -18.69 3.27
C LEU A 88 -10.54 -18.09 3.54
N LEU A 89 -10.59 -16.85 4.03
CA LEU A 89 -11.84 -16.14 4.32
C LEU A 89 -12.62 -15.77 3.05
N ALA A 90 -11.92 -15.43 1.96
CA ALA A 90 -12.55 -15.14 0.68
C ALA A 90 -13.07 -16.41 0.01
N ALA A 91 -12.34 -17.51 0.10
CA ALA A 91 -12.70 -18.81 -0.46
C ALA A 91 -13.97 -19.36 0.20
N ASP A 92 -14.11 -19.25 1.53
CA ASP A 92 -15.35 -19.64 2.24
C ASP A 92 -16.57 -18.81 1.80
N GLU A 93 -16.40 -17.54 1.40
CA GLU A 93 -17.51 -16.71 0.94
C GLU A 93 -18.12 -17.22 -0.37
N VAL A 94 -17.28 -17.78 -1.25
CA VAL A 94 -17.70 -18.27 -2.58
C VAL A 94 -17.73 -19.80 -2.70
N LYS A 95 -17.38 -20.52 -1.62
CA LYS A 95 -17.23 -21.98 -1.60
C LYS A 95 -16.28 -22.48 -2.70
N ALA A 96 -15.17 -21.77 -2.88
CA ALA A 96 -14.09 -22.17 -3.78
C ALA A 96 -12.96 -22.82 -2.98
N GLU A 97 -12.14 -23.62 -3.65
CA GLU A 97 -10.90 -24.14 -3.07
C GLU A 97 -9.78 -23.09 -3.19
N PRO A 98 -8.99 -22.85 -2.13
CA PRO A 98 -7.83 -21.97 -2.20
C PRO A 98 -6.75 -22.53 -3.14
N ASP A 99 -6.35 -21.74 -4.14
CA ASP A 99 -5.15 -22.02 -4.94
C ASP A 99 -3.94 -21.29 -4.34
N LYS A 100 -3.06 -22.05 -3.67
CA LYS A 100 -1.85 -21.50 -3.04
C LYS A 100 -0.83 -21.02 -4.08
N ALA A 101 -0.67 -21.73 -5.19
CA ALA A 101 0.36 -21.41 -6.18
C ALA A 101 0.02 -20.12 -6.92
N GLU A 102 -1.26 -19.96 -7.30
CA GLU A 102 -1.76 -18.70 -7.85
C GLU A 102 -1.60 -17.54 -6.85
N MET A 103 -1.90 -17.79 -5.57
CA MET A 103 -1.77 -16.77 -4.52
C MET A 103 -0.33 -16.33 -4.30
N ASP A 104 0.62 -17.27 -4.22
CA ASP A 104 2.04 -16.95 -4.05
C ASP A 104 2.57 -16.11 -5.23
N LYS A 105 2.18 -16.46 -6.45
CA LYS A 105 2.51 -15.69 -7.66
C LYS A 105 1.94 -14.28 -7.58
N PHE A 106 0.65 -14.16 -7.26
CA PHE A 106 -0.02 -12.87 -7.13
C PHE A 106 0.65 -11.97 -6.07
N VAL A 107 0.95 -12.52 -4.89
CA VAL A 107 1.61 -11.75 -3.82
C VAL A 107 2.98 -11.27 -4.26
N GLY A 108 3.73 -12.09 -5.00
CA GLY A 108 5.00 -11.69 -5.62
C GLY A 108 4.84 -10.47 -6.54
N GLU A 109 3.87 -10.51 -7.46
CA GLU A 109 3.58 -9.41 -8.38
C GLU A 109 3.09 -8.14 -7.65
N TYR A 110 2.24 -8.31 -6.64
CA TYR A 110 1.73 -7.23 -5.80
C TYR A 110 2.86 -6.50 -5.07
N VAL A 111 3.76 -7.26 -4.42
CA VAL A 111 4.91 -6.70 -3.71
C VAL A 111 5.85 -6.00 -4.70
N SER A 112 6.15 -6.59 -5.86
CA SER A 112 6.98 -5.95 -6.89
C SER A 112 6.39 -4.59 -7.34
N SER A 113 5.07 -4.52 -7.55
CA SER A 113 4.38 -3.26 -7.87
C SER A 113 4.47 -2.23 -6.75
N PHE A 114 4.30 -2.66 -5.48
CA PHE A 114 4.48 -1.81 -4.32
C PHE A 114 5.90 -1.24 -4.24
N ASN A 115 6.92 -2.07 -4.40
CA ASN A 115 8.32 -1.68 -4.27
C ASN A 115 8.68 -0.56 -5.26
N LEU A 116 8.29 -0.74 -6.53
CA LEU A 116 8.52 0.25 -7.59
C LEU A 116 7.78 1.56 -7.29
N ARG A 117 6.49 1.48 -6.94
CA ARG A 117 5.68 2.66 -6.59
C ARG A 117 6.30 3.44 -5.41
N TYR A 118 6.73 2.73 -4.37
CA TYR A 118 7.35 3.34 -3.20
C TYR A 118 8.65 4.05 -3.59
N ALA A 119 9.57 3.35 -4.26
CA ALA A 119 10.87 3.88 -4.67
C ALA A 119 10.74 5.09 -5.60
N SER A 120 9.90 5.01 -6.64
CA SER A 120 9.65 6.13 -7.55
C SER A 120 9.05 7.34 -6.83
N SER A 121 8.12 7.12 -5.90
CA SER A 121 7.50 8.20 -5.14
C SER A 121 8.49 8.88 -4.19
N SER A 122 9.37 8.12 -3.53
CA SER A 122 10.42 8.69 -2.69
C SER A 122 11.42 9.51 -3.51
N LYS A 123 11.95 8.91 -4.59
CA LYS A 123 12.92 9.57 -5.46
C LYS A 123 12.36 10.89 -6.00
N GLY A 124 11.16 10.85 -6.58
CA GLY A 124 10.53 12.03 -7.16
C GLY A 124 10.27 13.14 -6.14
N GLN A 125 9.94 12.79 -4.88
CA GLN A 125 9.80 13.78 -3.82
C GLN A 125 11.13 14.44 -3.46
N LEU A 126 12.21 13.66 -3.32
CA LEU A 126 13.53 14.21 -2.98
C LEU A 126 14.07 15.09 -4.12
N GLN A 127 13.95 14.64 -5.37
CA GLN A 127 14.34 15.43 -6.55
C GLN A 127 13.57 16.74 -6.63
N ALA A 128 12.25 16.70 -6.38
CA ALA A 128 11.42 17.90 -6.35
C ALA A 128 11.87 18.88 -5.26
N LEU A 129 12.14 18.41 -4.04
CA LEU A 129 12.60 19.26 -2.94
C LEU A 129 13.95 19.92 -3.24
N VAL A 130 14.91 19.17 -3.79
CA VAL A 130 16.23 19.71 -4.15
C VAL A 130 16.09 20.78 -5.22
N ARG A 131 15.29 20.53 -6.26
CA ARG A 131 15.03 21.50 -7.33
C ARG A 131 14.34 22.75 -6.80
N GLU A 132 13.28 22.60 -6.01
CA GLU A 132 12.52 23.71 -5.43
C GLU A 132 13.40 24.60 -4.54
N ALA A 133 14.28 24.01 -3.72
CA ALA A 133 15.22 24.77 -2.90
C ALA A 133 16.26 25.51 -3.77
N ALA A 134 16.78 24.87 -4.83
CA ALA A 134 17.71 25.51 -5.76
C ALA A 134 17.06 26.69 -6.50
N ASP A 135 15.82 26.54 -6.97
CA ASP A 135 15.05 27.59 -7.63
C ASP A 135 14.77 28.77 -6.70
N ALA A 136 14.60 28.52 -5.39
CA ALA A 136 14.41 29.54 -4.36
C ALA A 136 15.72 30.19 -3.88
N GLY A 137 16.89 29.70 -4.31
CA GLY A 137 18.20 30.13 -3.81
C GLY A 137 18.47 29.70 -2.36
N GLU A 138 17.75 28.71 -1.85
CA GLU A 138 17.89 28.15 -0.51
C GLU A 138 18.82 26.93 -0.50
N SER A 139 19.32 26.56 0.68
CA SER A 139 20.09 25.31 0.82
C SER A 139 19.14 24.10 0.78
N PRO A 140 19.33 23.11 -0.12
CA PRO A 140 18.46 21.95 -0.22
C PRO A 140 18.63 20.95 0.94
N LEU A 141 19.77 20.95 1.62
CA LEU A 141 20.07 20.01 2.70
C LEU A 141 19.05 20.06 3.85
N PRO A 142 18.79 21.21 4.52
CA PRO A 142 17.85 21.26 5.65
C PRO A 142 16.42 20.85 5.26
N VAL A 143 16.00 21.12 4.02
CA VAL A 143 14.68 20.74 3.50
C VAL A 143 14.59 19.21 3.36
N VAL A 144 15.63 18.57 2.84
CA VAL A 144 15.73 17.11 2.74
C VAL A 144 15.77 16.46 4.12
N GLU A 145 16.57 17.00 5.06
CA GLU A 145 16.66 16.46 6.43
C GLU A 145 15.29 16.46 7.12
N THR A 146 14.60 17.59 7.07
CA THR A 146 13.25 17.75 7.63
C THR A 146 12.29 16.72 7.01
N ARG A 147 12.30 16.57 5.68
CA ARG A 147 11.43 15.61 5.01
C ARG A 147 11.68 14.17 5.45
N LEU A 148 12.94 13.78 5.62
CA LEU A 148 13.29 12.42 6.05
C LEU A 148 12.88 12.15 7.49
N GLU A 149 12.92 13.15 8.37
CA GLU A 149 12.39 13.05 9.74
C GLU A 149 10.88 12.87 9.77
N GLU A 150 10.15 13.66 8.98
CA GLU A 150 8.70 13.50 8.81
C GLU A 150 8.35 12.09 8.30
N TRP A 151 9.15 11.54 7.38
CA TRP A 151 8.94 10.20 6.86
C TRP A 151 9.04 9.15 7.95
N VAL A 152 10.07 9.18 8.79
CA VAL A 152 10.21 8.23 9.91
C VAL A 152 8.99 8.26 10.82
N LEU A 153 8.47 9.46 11.11
CA LEU A 153 7.35 9.61 12.04
C LEU A 153 6.00 9.17 11.47
N THR A 154 5.77 9.34 10.16
CA THR A 154 4.41 9.25 9.59
C THR A 154 4.23 8.17 8.54
N ARG A 155 5.30 7.84 7.81
CA ARG A 155 5.24 6.95 6.63
C ARG A 155 5.00 5.48 6.99
N PRO A 156 5.61 4.91 8.06
CA PRO A 156 5.39 3.52 8.45
C PRO A 156 3.91 3.20 8.70
N GLY A 157 3.25 3.96 9.57
CA GLY A 157 1.82 3.79 9.85
C GLY A 157 0.94 4.01 8.61
N LYS A 158 1.28 4.97 7.75
CA LYS A 158 0.56 5.20 6.48
C LYS A 158 0.69 4.03 5.51
N VAL A 159 1.90 3.48 5.35
CA VAL A 159 2.15 2.29 4.53
C VAL A 159 1.39 1.10 5.09
N ALA A 160 1.50 0.85 6.40
CA ALA A 160 0.80 -0.25 7.05
C ALA A 160 -0.71 -0.20 6.86
N PHE A 161 -1.31 0.98 7.07
CA PHE A 161 -2.74 1.16 6.84
C PHE A 161 -3.13 0.90 5.38
N ASN A 162 -2.40 1.51 4.44
CA ASN A 162 -2.75 1.45 3.03
C ASN A 162 -2.60 0.04 2.46
N GLU A 163 -1.46 -0.62 2.73
CA GLU A 163 -1.14 -1.89 2.11
C GLU A 163 -1.97 -3.03 2.73
N THR A 164 -2.29 -3.00 4.04
CA THR A 164 -3.23 -3.99 4.61
C THR A 164 -4.62 -3.90 3.97
N VAL A 165 -5.15 -2.69 3.76
CA VAL A 165 -6.46 -2.51 3.11
C VAL A 165 -6.42 -2.88 1.63
N GLN A 166 -5.37 -2.48 0.91
CA GLN A 166 -5.24 -2.76 -0.53
C GLN A 166 -5.02 -4.24 -0.80
N LEU A 167 -4.08 -4.88 -0.08
CA LEU A 167 -3.78 -6.30 -0.23
C LEU A 167 -5.00 -7.16 0.09
N SER A 168 -5.69 -6.90 1.21
CA SER A 168 -6.89 -7.65 1.57
C SER A 168 -7.96 -7.61 0.48
N ASN A 169 -8.20 -6.43 -0.08
CA ASN A 169 -9.16 -6.25 -1.15
C ASN A 169 -8.70 -6.89 -2.47
N ALA A 170 -7.39 -6.86 -2.77
CA ALA A 170 -6.85 -7.45 -3.98
C ALA A 170 -6.90 -8.99 -3.94
N VAL A 171 -6.51 -9.59 -2.81
CA VAL A 171 -6.61 -11.04 -2.57
C VAL A 171 -8.06 -11.51 -2.70
N ALA A 172 -9.01 -10.83 -2.05
CA ALA A 172 -10.42 -11.20 -2.15
C ALA A 172 -10.94 -11.14 -3.59
N LYS A 173 -10.54 -10.12 -4.37
CA LYS A 173 -10.93 -10.00 -5.78
C LYS A 173 -10.42 -11.14 -6.64
N ILE A 174 -9.20 -11.61 -6.40
CA ILE A 174 -8.61 -12.71 -7.17
C ILE A 174 -9.36 -14.01 -6.89
N VAL A 175 -9.59 -14.32 -5.61
CA VAL A 175 -10.37 -15.49 -5.23
C VAL A 175 -11.78 -15.46 -5.84
N PHE A 176 -12.44 -14.30 -5.82
CA PHE A 176 -13.75 -14.14 -6.43
C PHE A 176 -13.72 -14.28 -7.95
N ALA A 177 -12.70 -13.73 -8.61
CA ALA A 177 -12.54 -13.85 -10.05
C ALA A 177 -12.29 -15.32 -10.46
N GLY A 178 -11.44 -16.05 -9.73
CA GLY A 178 -11.21 -17.48 -9.92
C GLY A 178 -12.49 -18.32 -9.73
N ALA A 179 -13.37 -17.91 -8.83
CA ALA A 179 -14.69 -18.51 -8.64
C ALA A 179 -15.75 -18.06 -9.67
N GLY A 180 -15.38 -17.30 -10.71
CA GLY A 180 -16.28 -16.83 -11.76
C GLY A 180 -17.17 -15.63 -11.39
N ILE A 181 -16.90 -14.96 -10.26
CA ILE A 181 -17.68 -13.79 -9.84
C ILE A 181 -17.21 -12.54 -10.58
N THR A 182 -18.10 -11.95 -11.39
CA THR A 182 -17.81 -10.76 -12.20
C THR A 182 -18.36 -9.45 -11.63
N LYS A 183 -19.21 -9.51 -10.59
CA LYS A 183 -19.89 -8.34 -10.00
C LYS A 183 -19.69 -8.28 -8.49
N LEU A 184 -19.06 -7.21 -8.03
CA LEU A 184 -18.82 -6.94 -6.62
C LEU A 184 -19.61 -5.72 -6.15
N VAL A 185 -20.04 -5.74 -4.88
CA VAL A 185 -20.60 -4.58 -4.19
C VAL A 185 -19.67 -4.22 -3.04
N CYS A 186 -19.12 -3.02 -3.06
CA CYS A 186 -18.24 -2.55 -1.99
C CYS A 186 -19.05 -1.71 -0.99
N MET A 187 -19.07 -2.14 0.26
CA MET A 187 -19.79 -1.47 1.34
C MET A 187 -18.80 -0.82 2.31
N PRO A 188 -19.14 0.35 2.89
CA PRO A 188 -18.33 0.92 3.95
C PRO A 188 -18.36 0.02 5.20
N SER A 189 -17.24 -0.03 5.90
CA SER A 189 -17.04 -0.85 7.11
C SER A 189 -17.83 -0.38 8.33
N ALA A 190 -18.41 0.82 8.28
CA ALA A 190 -19.21 1.41 9.34
C ALA A 190 -20.65 1.68 8.87
N PRO A 191 -21.69 1.33 9.67
CA PRO A 191 -23.09 1.49 9.30
C PRO A 191 -23.52 2.96 9.07
N ARG A 192 -22.78 3.95 9.59
CA ARG A 192 -23.10 5.38 9.41
C ARG A 192 -22.85 5.93 8.00
N ALA A 193 -22.12 5.22 7.13
CA ALA A 193 -21.81 5.69 5.77
C ALA A 193 -22.77 5.16 4.68
N ALA A 194 -23.82 4.41 5.06
CA ALA A 194 -24.71 3.72 4.14
C ALA A 194 -25.66 4.63 3.32
N ARG A 195 -25.70 5.95 3.56
CA ARG A 195 -26.61 6.87 2.83
C ARG A 195 -26.11 7.33 1.45
N SER A 196 -24.92 6.93 0.99
CA SER A 196 -24.44 7.29 -0.35
C SER A 196 -23.78 6.13 -1.10
N ALA A 197 -24.56 5.07 -1.35
CA ALA A 197 -24.18 4.03 -2.30
C ALA A 197 -24.20 4.60 -3.75
N ARG A 198 -23.13 5.27 -4.17
CA ARG A 198 -22.92 5.57 -5.60
C ARG A 198 -22.46 4.30 -6.31
N ARG A 199 -23.21 3.91 -7.33
CA ARG A 199 -22.89 2.86 -8.30
C ARG A 199 -21.59 3.25 -9.02
N TRP A 200 -20.56 2.40 -8.94
CA TRP A 200 -19.32 2.60 -9.68
C TRP A 200 -19.43 1.95 -11.06
N THR A 201 -19.58 2.76 -12.10
CA THR A 201 -19.29 2.40 -13.50
C THR A 201 -17.88 2.88 -13.79
N GLY A 202 -17.00 1.99 -14.24
CA GLY A 202 -15.55 2.20 -14.29
C GLY A 202 -15.10 3.52 -14.91
N ARG A 203 -14.63 4.45 -14.06
CA ARG A 203 -13.69 5.50 -14.43
C ARG A 203 -13.00 5.99 -13.15
N LEU A 204 -11.69 5.77 -13.05
CA LEU A 204 -10.86 6.25 -11.95
C LEU A 204 -10.80 7.78 -12.00
N SER A 205 -11.53 8.44 -11.10
CA SER A 205 -11.26 9.84 -10.76
C SER A 205 -10.58 9.92 -9.39
N ALA A 206 -9.43 10.59 -9.39
CA ALA A 206 -8.71 10.98 -8.20
C ALA A 206 -9.51 12.08 -7.47
N SER A 207 -9.81 11.89 -6.19
CA SER A 207 -10.17 13.00 -5.32
C SER A 207 -9.34 12.99 -4.04
N ARG A 208 -8.60 14.09 -3.87
CA ARG A 208 -7.88 14.49 -2.66
C ARG A 208 -8.89 14.80 -1.53
N LYS A 209 -8.42 14.64 -0.28
CA LYS A 209 -9.04 15.06 1.01
C LYS A 209 -10.00 14.05 1.68
N THR A 210 -9.45 12.93 2.13
CA THR A 210 -9.76 12.35 3.47
C THR A 210 -8.46 11.77 4.00
N LEU A 211 -8.06 12.11 5.24
CA LEU A 211 -6.80 11.62 5.83
C LEU A 211 -6.80 10.09 5.99
N PHE A 212 -7.98 9.48 6.02
CA PHE A 212 -8.21 8.06 5.80
C PHE A 212 -9.59 7.89 5.15
N PRO A 213 -9.70 7.39 3.89
CA PRO A 213 -11.00 7.14 3.29
C PRO A 213 -11.76 6.07 4.10
N PRO A 214 -13.10 6.12 4.17
CA PRO A 214 -13.87 5.09 4.86
C PRO A 214 -13.52 3.74 4.23
N ILE A 215 -13.09 2.79 5.06
CA ILE A 215 -12.65 1.50 4.56
C ILE A 215 -13.85 0.83 3.87
N ARG A 216 -13.71 0.55 2.57
CA ARG A 216 -14.74 -0.14 1.79
C ARG A 216 -14.28 -1.57 1.56
N TYR A 217 -15.14 -2.51 1.90
CA TYR A 217 -14.90 -3.93 1.67
C TYR A 217 -15.83 -4.40 0.57
N CYS A 218 -15.26 -5.09 -0.41
CA CYS A 218 -16.03 -5.67 -1.50
C CYS A 218 -16.55 -7.05 -1.11
N ARG A 219 -17.83 -7.29 -1.41
CA ARG A 219 -18.52 -8.58 -1.26
C ARG A 219 -19.17 -8.99 -2.56
N VAL A 220 -19.51 -10.27 -2.67
CA VAL A 220 -20.29 -10.79 -3.81
C VAL A 220 -21.72 -10.23 -3.77
N ARG A 221 -22.26 -9.82 -4.92
CA ARG A 221 -23.67 -9.44 -5.04
C ARG A 221 -24.51 -10.73 -5.06
N GLY A 222 -25.37 -10.92 -4.06
CA GLY A 222 -26.37 -11.98 -4.10
C GLY A 222 -27.23 -11.86 -5.35
N ASN A 223 -27.41 -12.96 -6.08
CA ASN A 223 -28.31 -13.01 -7.23
C ASN A 223 -29.73 -12.90 -6.67
N ARG A 224 -30.39 -11.74 -6.86
CA ARG A 224 -31.85 -11.67 -6.74
C ARG A 224 -32.39 -12.43 -7.95
N ARG A 225 -32.81 -13.67 -7.75
CA ARG A 225 -33.84 -14.27 -8.59
C ARG A 225 -35.18 -13.81 -8.07
#